data_AF-A0A830BT55-F1
#
_entry.id   AF-A0A830BT55-F1
#
_cell.length_a   1.000
_cell.length_b   1.000
_cell.length_c   1.000
_cell.angle_alpha   90.00
_cell.angle_beta   90.00
_cell.angle_gamma   90.00
#
_symmetry.space_group_name_H-M   'P 1'
#
loop_
_entity.id
_entity.type
_entity.pdbx_description
1 polymer ?
#
loop_
_entity_poly.entity_id
_entity_poly.type
_entity_poly.pdbx_seq_one_letter_code
_entity_poly.pdbx_strand_id
1 'polypeptide(L)'
;DCLFHACIYDVYNTLCQEECLEKLQSRLDVAYDSSILEHQESLWSLWHAAFPREELHGLISKQWKEMGWQGKDPSTDFRCGGFISLENLLYFARNFPVCLRSPAPACS
;
A
#
# COMPACT_ATOMS: atom_id res chain seq x y z
N ASP A 1 33.91 8.47 27.56
CA ASP A 1 32.89 9.52 27.51
C ASP A 1 31.61 9.01 26.88
N CYS A 2 30.57 8.75 27.68
CA CYS A 2 29.29 8.21 27.20
C CYS A 2 28.58 9.14 26.19
N LEU A 3 28.83 10.45 26.28
CA LEU A 3 28.30 11.45 25.36
C LEU A 3 28.82 11.28 23.93
N PHE A 4 30.08 10.84 23.76
CA PHE A 4 30.64 10.60 22.43
C PHE A 4 29.99 9.38 21.77
N HIS A 5 29.73 8.32 22.54
CA HIS A 5 29.08 7.12 22.01
C HIS A 5 27.61 7.36 21.64
N ALA A 6 26.87 8.12 22.47
CA ALA A 6 25.52 8.54 22.15
C ALA A 6 25.47 9.40 20.87
N CYS A 7 26.38 10.37 20.76
CA CYS A 7 26.46 11.24 19.57
C CYS A 7 26.77 10.45 18.29
N ILE A 8 27.70 9.47 18.34
CA ILE A 8 27.99 8.60 17.19
C ILE A 8 26.78 7.74 16.82
N TYR A 9 26.03 7.22 17.80
CA TYR A 9 24.82 6.45 17.54
C TYR A 9 23.70 7.30 16.94
N ASP A 10 23.54 8.53 17.41
CA ASP A 10 22.54 9.47 16.88
C ASP A 10 22.88 9.88 15.43
N VAL A 11 24.16 10.14 15.15
CA VAL A 11 24.64 10.41 13.78
C VAL A 11 24.39 9.20 12.88
N TYR A 12 24.71 7.98 13.33
CA TYR A 12 24.44 6.76 12.58
C TYR A 12 22.94 6.58 12.29
N ASN A 13 22.08 6.76 13.30
CA ASN A 13 20.64 6.68 13.11
C ASN A 13 20.14 7.72 12.11
N THR A 14 20.67 8.93 12.16
CA THR A 14 20.30 10.01 11.23
C THR A 14 20.66 9.61 9.79
N LEU A 15 21.88 9.11 9.55
CA LEU A 15 22.30 8.64 8.23
C LEU A 15 21.43 7.49 7.71
N CYS A 16 21.09 6.52 8.56
CA CYS A 16 20.19 5.43 8.17
C CYS A 16 18.76 5.93 7.87
N GLN A 17 18.28 6.94 8.60
CA GLN A 17 16.99 7.56 8.33
C GLN A 17 16.98 8.31 7.01
N GLU A 18 18.06 9.05 6.69
CA GLU A 18 18.22 9.75 5.41
C GLU A 18 18.20 8.77 4.23
N GLU A 19 18.97 7.68 4.30
CA GLU A 19 18.97 6.66 3.23
C GLU A 19 17.58 6.01 3.05
N CYS A 20 16.86 5.75 4.16
CA CYS A 20 15.52 5.20 4.11
C CYS A 20 14.52 6.20 3.49
N LEU A 21 14.66 7.48 3.84
CA LEU A 21 13.84 8.57 3.34
C LEU A 21 14.06 8.77 1.83
N GLU A 22 15.31 8.72 1.36
CA GLU A 22 15.63 8.81 -0.07
C GLU A 22 15.00 7.65 -0.86
N LYS A 23 15.11 6.41 -0.35
CA LYS A 23 14.44 5.25 -0.96
C LYS A 23 12.93 5.44 -1.03
N LEU A 24 12.32 5.97 0.03
CA LEU A 24 10.88 6.24 0.05
C LEU A 24 10.50 7.32 -0.97
N GLN A 25 11.26 8.43 -1.02
CA GLN A 25 11.04 9.53 -1.95
C GLN A 25 11.10 9.05 -3.41
N SER A 26 12.08 8.21 -3.75
CA SER A 26 12.20 7.66 -5.11
C SER A 26 10.97 6.87 -5.58
N ARG A 27 10.17 6.34 -4.64
CA ARG A 27 8.97 5.57 -4.92
C ARG A 27 7.69 6.41 -4.89
N LEU A 28 7.69 7.57 -4.23
CA LEU A 28 6.54 8.48 -4.19
C LEU A 28 6.23 9.06 -5.57
N ASP A 29 7.24 9.25 -6.41
CA ASP A 29 7.07 9.81 -7.77
C ASP A 29 6.51 8.79 -8.78
N VAL A 30 6.39 7.51 -8.40
CA VAL A 30 5.84 6.48 -9.28
C VAL A 30 4.31 6.52 -9.22
N ALA A 31 3.69 7.11 -10.24
CA ALA A 31 2.24 7.08 -10.40
C ALA A 31 1.74 5.65 -10.68
N TYR A 32 0.55 5.32 -10.20
CA TYR A 32 -0.14 4.12 -10.65
C TYR A 32 -0.50 4.26 -12.13
N ASP A 33 -0.27 3.21 -12.89
CA ASP A 33 -0.51 3.15 -14.33
C ASP A 33 -1.16 1.82 -14.70
N SER A 34 -2.40 1.88 -15.19
CA SER A 34 -3.18 0.70 -15.59
C SER A 34 -2.68 0.07 -16.89
N SER A 35 -1.69 0.63 -17.58
CA SER A 35 -1.05 0.01 -18.75
C SER A 35 0.15 -0.86 -18.36
N ILE A 36 0.68 -0.70 -17.15
CA ILE A 36 1.83 -1.45 -16.64
C ILE A 36 1.35 -2.75 -16.00
N LEU A 37 1.91 -3.88 -16.46
CA LEU A 37 1.53 -5.21 -15.99
C LEU A 37 1.77 -5.39 -14.49
N GLU A 38 2.91 -4.95 -13.96
CA GLU A 38 3.26 -5.06 -12.54
C GLU A 38 2.25 -4.34 -11.63
N HIS A 39 1.77 -3.17 -12.05
CA HIS A 39 0.75 -2.41 -11.34
C HIS A 39 -0.59 -3.14 -11.33
N GLN A 40 -0.96 -3.75 -12.47
CA GLN A 40 -2.15 -4.58 -12.59
C GLN A 40 -2.05 -5.83 -11.70
N GLU A 41 -0.93 -6.54 -11.72
CA GLU A 41 -0.69 -7.75 -10.92
C GLU A 41 -0.71 -7.47 -9.42
N SER A 42 -0.18 -6.31 -9.00
CA SER A 42 -0.25 -5.86 -7.60
C SER A 42 -1.70 -5.63 -7.16
N LEU A 43 -2.52 -5.07 -8.05
CA LEU A 43 -3.94 -4.84 -7.79
C LEU A 43 -4.73 -6.17 -7.73
N TRP A 44 -4.46 -7.10 -8.64
CA TRP A 44 -4.97 -8.46 -8.58
C TRP A 44 -4.58 -9.16 -7.27
N SER A 45 -3.32 -9.03 -6.86
CA SER A 45 -2.81 -9.62 -5.63
C SER A 45 -3.50 -9.04 -4.39
N LEU A 46 -3.82 -7.74 -4.40
CA LEU A 46 -4.55 -7.09 -3.33
C LEU A 46 -5.95 -7.68 -3.17
N TRP A 47 -6.67 -7.85 -4.28
CA TRP A 47 -7.99 -8.48 -4.24
C TRP A 47 -7.94 -9.88 -3.65
N HIS A 48 -7.07 -10.75 -4.15
CA HIS A 48 -6.96 -12.13 -3.68
C HIS A 48 -6.53 -12.23 -2.21
N ALA A 49 -5.71 -11.30 -1.73
CA ALA A 49 -5.35 -11.23 -0.32
C ALA A 49 -6.53 -10.83 0.57
N ALA A 50 -7.38 -9.90 0.09
CA ALA A 50 -8.56 -9.44 0.81
C ALA A 50 -9.71 -10.47 0.77
N PHE A 51 -10.01 -11.01 -0.41
CA PHE A 51 -11.12 -11.93 -0.68
C PHE A 51 -10.63 -13.25 -1.31
N PRO A 52 -9.95 -14.12 -0.56
CA PRO A 52 -9.34 -15.34 -1.10
C PRO A 52 -10.35 -16.39 -1.61
N ARG A 53 -11.65 -16.18 -1.38
CA ARG A 53 -12.74 -17.07 -1.81
C ARG A 53 -13.54 -16.52 -2.99
N GLU A 54 -13.20 -15.34 -3.48
CA GLU A 54 -13.94 -14.66 -4.54
C GLU A 54 -13.00 -14.32 -5.69
N GLU A 55 -13.38 -14.73 -6.89
CA GLU A 55 -12.67 -14.37 -8.10
C GLU A 55 -12.97 -12.93 -8.49
N LEU A 56 -11.94 -12.17 -8.82
CA LEU A 56 -12.13 -10.84 -9.40
C LEU A 56 -12.42 -11.00 -10.89
N HIS A 57 -13.55 -10.48 -11.35
CA HIS A 57 -13.96 -10.62 -12.77
C HIS A 57 -13.24 -9.63 -13.70
N GLY A 58 -12.54 -8.64 -13.13
CA GLY A 58 -11.77 -7.66 -13.86
C GLY A 58 -11.30 -6.52 -12.98
N LEU A 59 -10.22 -5.85 -13.40
CA LEU A 59 -9.63 -4.72 -12.67
C LEU A 59 -10.58 -3.51 -12.59
N ILE A 60 -11.52 -3.37 -13.53
CA ILE A 60 -12.61 -2.40 -13.45
C ILE A 60 -13.92 -3.17 -13.24
N SER A 61 -14.39 -3.21 -12.00
CA SER A 61 -15.58 -3.98 -11.62
C SER A 61 -16.28 -3.36 -10.40
N LYS A 62 -17.56 -3.70 -10.19
CA LYS A 62 -18.29 -3.22 -9.00
C LYS A 62 -17.78 -3.86 -7.70
N GLN A 63 -17.03 -4.96 -7.78
CA GLN A 63 -16.54 -5.71 -6.64
C GLN A 63 -15.64 -4.88 -5.73
N TRP A 64 -14.88 -3.93 -6.29
CA TRP A 64 -14.08 -2.99 -5.51
C TRP A 64 -14.89 -2.18 -4.49
N LYS A 65 -16.18 -1.93 -4.75
CA LYS A 65 -17.05 -1.27 -3.76
C LYS A 65 -17.29 -2.11 -2.52
N GLU A 66 -17.28 -3.44 -2.64
CA GLU A 66 -17.45 -4.37 -1.51
C GLU A 66 -16.22 -4.34 -0.60
N MET A 67 -15.05 -4.07 -1.17
CA MET A 67 -13.82 -3.78 -0.42
C MET A 67 -13.81 -2.37 0.19
N GLY A 68 -14.76 -1.51 -0.15
CA GLY A 68 -14.90 -0.14 0.38
C GLY A 68 -14.38 0.97 -0.54
N TRP A 69 -14.11 0.70 -1.80
CA TRP A 69 -13.60 1.70 -2.75
C TRP A 69 -14.70 2.62 -3.24
N GLN A 70 -14.36 3.87 -3.55
CA GLN A 70 -15.32 4.88 -3.99
C GLN A 70 -15.95 4.52 -5.34
N GLY A 71 -15.14 3.97 -6.26
CA GLY A 71 -15.49 3.69 -7.64
C GLY A 71 -15.47 2.21 -8.00
N LYS A 72 -15.77 1.93 -9.28
CA LYS A 72 -15.52 0.62 -9.91
C LYS A 72 -14.08 0.45 -10.41
N ASP A 73 -13.34 1.56 -10.42
CA ASP A 73 -12.01 1.67 -11.00
C ASP A 73 -11.03 2.12 -9.91
N PRO A 74 -10.25 1.17 -9.35
CA PRO A 74 -9.24 1.42 -8.34
C PRO A 74 -8.16 2.45 -8.73
N SER A 75 -7.88 2.59 -10.02
CA SER A 75 -6.81 3.50 -10.47
C SER A 75 -7.05 4.94 -10.02
N THR A 76 -8.32 5.31 -9.85
CA THR A 76 -8.74 6.66 -9.46
C THR A 76 -8.35 7.02 -8.03
N ASP A 77 -8.31 6.05 -7.11
CA ASP A 77 -7.96 6.26 -5.71
C ASP A 77 -6.44 6.44 -5.51
N PHE A 78 -5.63 5.94 -6.45
CA PHE A 78 -4.17 6.01 -6.40
C PHE A 78 -3.55 7.27 -7.01
N ARG A 79 -4.36 8.20 -7.52
CA ARG A 79 -3.85 9.44 -8.15
C ARG A 79 -2.99 10.29 -7.22
N CYS A 80 -3.36 10.35 -5.93
CA CYS A 80 -2.62 11.14 -4.94
C CYS A 80 -1.51 10.31 -4.27
N GLY A 81 -1.77 9.03 -3.98
CA GLY A 81 -0.86 8.16 -3.25
C GLY A 81 0.16 7.41 -4.09
N GLY A 82 0.04 7.46 -5.42
CA GLY A 82 0.92 6.74 -6.35
C GLY A 82 0.83 5.22 -6.20
N PHE A 83 1.74 4.51 -6.88
CA PHE A 83 1.84 3.06 -6.82
C PHE A 83 2.23 2.55 -5.43
N ILE A 84 3.05 3.30 -4.70
CA ILE A 84 3.46 2.93 -3.34
C ILE A 84 2.27 2.76 -2.37
N SER A 85 1.18 3.50 -2.57
CA SER A 85 -0.02 3.33 -1.77
C SER A 85 -0.70 1.97 -1.99
N LEU A 86 -0.68 1.44 -3.22
CA LEU A 86 -1.13 0.07 -3.53
C LEU A 86 -0.21 -0.96 -2.86
N GLU A 87 1.10 -0.78 -2.93
CA GLU A 87 2.07 -1.68 -2.28
C GLU A 87 1.87 -1.72 -0.76
N ASN A 88 1.59 -0.57 -0.14
CA ASN A 88 1.28 -0.48 1.29
C ASN A 88 -0.02 -1.22 1.63
N LEU A 89 -1.09 -1.03 0.85
CA LEU A 89 -2.34 -1.76 1.04
C LEU A 89 -2.15 -3.27 0.91
N LEU A 90 -1.36 -3.71 -0.08
CA LEU A 90 -1.03 -5.11 -0.28
C LEU A 90 -0.22 -5.68 0.89
N TYR A 91 0.73 -4.90 1.43
CA TYR A 91 1.46 -5.27 2.63
C TYR A 91 0.51 -5.46 3.83
N PHE A 92 -0.44 -4.54 4.04
CA PHE A 92 -1.45 -4.68 5.09
C PHE A 92 -2.34 -5.90 4.86
N ALA A 93 -2.78 -6.16 3.64
CA ALA A 93 -3.60 -7.31 3.29
C ALA A 93 -2.93 -8.65 3.60
N ARG A 94 -1.61 -8.73 3.38
CA ARG A 94 -0.83 -9.95 3.61
C ARG A 94 -0.45 -10.16 5.08
N ASN A 95 -0.07 -9.09 5.79
CA ASN A 95 0.49 -9.19 7.14
C ASN A 95 -0.56 -8.99 8.25
N PHE A 96 -1.62 -8.25 7.98
CA PHE A 96 -2.67 -7.90 8.94
C PHE A 96 -4.07 -8.22 8.39
N PRO A 97 -4.32 -9.48 7.96
CA PRO A 97 -5.53 -9.82 7.22
C PRO A 97 -6.80 -9.80 8.07
N VAL A 98 -6.69 -9.76 9.41
CA VAL A 98 -7.84 -9.58 10.31
C VAL A 98 -8.36 -8.15 10.19
N CYS A 99 -7.49 -7.13 10.24
CA CYS A 99 -7.89 -5.72 10.15
C CYS A 99 -8.52 -5.36 8.81
N LEU A 100 -8.07 -5.98 7.71
CA LEU A 100 -8.61 -5.70 6.38
C LEU A 100 -9.98 -6.36 6.15
N ARG A 101 -10.24 -7.52 6.79
CA ARG A 101 -11.45 -8.32 6.58
C ARG A 101 -12.52 -8.12 7.65
N SER A 102 -12.21 -7.40 8.72
CA SER A 102 -13.22 -6.98 9.68
C SER A 102 -14.19 -6.03 8.98
N PRO A 103 -15.49 -6.36 8.87
CA PRO A 103 -16.46 -5.39 8.40
C PRO A 103 -16.38 -4.16 9.30
N ALA A 104 -16.28 -2.98 8.71
CA ALA A 104 -16.45 -1.75 9.46
C ALA A 104 -17.75 -1.88 10.28
N PRO A 105 -17.77 -1.51 11.57
CA PRO A 105 -19.02 -1.49 12.31
C PRO A 105 -20.00 -0.65 11.50
N ALA A 106 -21.15 -1.23 11.15
CA ALA A 106 -22.18 -0.51 10.43
C ALA A 106 -22.45 0.78 11.22
N CYS A 107 -22.16 1.94 10.63
CA CYS A 107 -22.62 3.20 11.18
C CYS A 107 -24.15 3.17 11.12
N SER A 108 -24.75 2.77 12.24
CA SER A 108 -26.13 3.09 12.63
C SER A 108 -26.32 4.59 12.74
#